data_AF-G4Z8U0-F1
#
_entry.id   AF-G4Z8U0-F1
#
_cell.length_a   1.000
_cell.length_b   1.000
_cell.length_c   1.000
_cell.angle_alpha   90.00
_cell.angle_beta   90.00
_cell.angle_gamma   90.00
#
_symmetry.space_group_name_H-M   'P 1'
#
loop_
_entity.id
_entity.type
_entity.pdbx_description
1 polymer ?
#
loop_
_entity_poly.entity_id
_entity_poly.type
_entity_poly.pdbx_seq_one_letter_code
_entity_poly.pdbx_strand_id
1 'polypeptide(L)'
;MGLEELQPGNTLRAKATAVAAFSKFLKGEEVDEEYVRKCIETDESGKSFVCVMDKFGMYLAFSEGKKGKVLARNTAMQYYRQAKIWLLDQFRQHRASLESRLLKMGKTLDNFCLKRDGGGFVSKAPPCTKVDLKK
;
A
#
# COMPACT_ATOMS: atom_id res chain seq x y z
N MET A 1 16.53 21.19 -12.40
CA MET A 1 15.13 21.25 -11.95
C MET A 1 14.50 19.89 -12.15
N GLY A 2 14.36 19.12 -11.07
CA GLY A 2 13.76 17.78 -11.09
C GLY A 2 12.24 17.86 -11.06
N LEU A 3 11.55 16.87 -11.63
CA LEU A 3 10.08 16.76 -11.58
C LEU A 3 9.51 16.76 -10.14
N GLU A 4 10.36 16.48 -9.15
CA GLU A 4 10.04 16.54 -7.72
C GLU A 4 9.86 17.98 -7.19
N GLU A 5 10.54 18.97 -7.78
CA GLU A 5 10.41 20.39 -7.41
C GLU A 5 9.11 21.03 -7.94
N LEU A 6 8.45 20.37 -8.90
CA LEU A 6 7.16 20.79 -9.47
C LEU A 6 5.96 20.22 -8.70
N GLN A 7 6.18 19.34 -7.72
CA GLN A 7 5.09 18.77 -6.93
C GLN A 7 4.59 19.80 -5.90
N PRO A 8 3.27 20.03 -5.81
CA PRO A 8 2.70 20.84 -4.75
C PRO A 8 3.16 20.32 -3.38
N GLY A 9 3.51 21.20 -2.43
CA GLY A 9 3.97 20.80 -1.10
C GLY A 9 2.99 19.88 -0.35
N ASN A 10 1.70 19.98 -0.64
CA ASN A 10 0.67 19.07 -0.14
C ASN A 10 0.86 17.61 -0.61
N THR A 11 1.36 17.40 -1.82
CA THR A 11 1.64 16.08 -2.39
C THR A 11 2.88 15.44 -1.75
N LEU A 12 3.92 16.23 -1.48
CA LEU A 12 5.11 15.78 -0.75
C LEU A 12 4.77 15.34 0.67
N ARG A 13 3.96 16.14 1.38
CA ARG A 13 3.48 15.80 2.73
C ARG A 13 2.60 14.55 2.74
N ALA A 14 1.74 14.38 1.74
CA ALA A 14 0.94 13.17 1.58
C ALA A 14 1.81 11.94 1.30
N LYS A 15 2.87 12.07 0.49
CA LYS A 15 3.85 11.01 0.24
C LYS A 15 4.55 10.60 1.53
N ALA A 16 5.11 11.55 2.27
CA ALA A 16 5.77 11.28 3.55
C ALA A 16 4.84 10.60 4.56
N THR A 17 3.57 11.01 4.63
CA THR A 17 2.59 10.40 5.54
C THR A 17 2.24 8.98 5.13
N ALA A 18 2.09 8.71 3.83
CA ALA A 18 1.83 7.38 3.30
C ALA A 18 3.02 6.43 3.54
N VAL A 19 4.25 6.91 3.34
CA VAL A 19 5.47 6.15 3.64
C VAL A 19 5.56 5.85 5.13
N ALA A 20 5.29 6.82 6.01
CA ALA A 20 5.26 6.59 7.46
C ALA A 20 4.19 5.54 7.86
N ALA A 21 3.02 5.57 7.22
CA ALA A 21 1.99 4.55 7.43
C ALA A 21 2.45 3.16 6.95
N PHE A 22 3.17 3.10 5.83
CA PHE A 22 3.76 1.87 5.30
C PHE A 22 4.84 1.30 6.22
N SER A 23 5.79 2.11 6.69
CA SER A 23 6.80 1.65 7.66
C SER A 23 6.17 1.22 8.99
N LYS A 24 5.06 1.86 9.42
CA LYS A 24 4.30 1.41 10.60
C LYS A 24 3.65 0.05 10.37
N PHE A 25 3.07 -0.18 9.19
CA PHE A 25 2.55 -1.48 8.79
C PHE A 25 3.64 -2.55 8.83
N LEU A 26 4.80 -2.29 8.24
CA LEU A 26 5.93 -3.23 8.24
C LEU A 26 6.41 -3.57 9.66
N LYS A 27 6.51 -2.56 10.55
CA LYS A 27 6.83 -2.79 11.96
C LYS A 27 5.80 -3.66 12.67
N GLY A 28 4.51 -3.47 12.39
CA GLY A 28 3.43 -4.31 12.95
C GLY A 28 3.49 -5.76 12.46
N GLU A 29 3.93 -5.99 11.23
CA GLU A 29 4.20 -7.32 10.69
C GLU A 29 5.56 -7.89 11.14
N GLU A 30 6.38 -7.12 11.85
CA GLU A 30 7.80 -7.35 12.16
C GLU A 30 8.60 -7.77 10.92
N VAL A 31 8.42 -7.03 9.83
CA VAL A 31 9.13 -7.19 8.57
C VAL A 31 10.00 -5.96 8.35
N ASP A 32 11.24 -6.18 7.92
CA ASP A 32 12.13 -5.09 7.57
C ASP A 32 11.87 -4.52 6.18
N GLU A 33 12.01 -3.21 6.03
CA GLU A 33 11.77 -2.50 4.76
C GLU A 33 12.78 -2.90 3.68
N GLU A 34 14.04 -3.13 4.05
CA GLU A 34 15.08 -3.62 3.16
C GLU A 34 14.79 -5.05 2.70
N TYR A 35 14.29 -5.90 3.60
CA TYR A 35 13.86 -7.24 3.24
C TYR A 35 12.74 -7.23 2.20
N VAL A 36 11.72 -6.38 2.37
CA VAL A 36 10.64 -6.21 1.40
C VAL A 36 11.18 -5.74 0.05
N ARG A 37 12.11 -4.77 0.06
CA ARG A 37 12.73 -4.30 -1.18
C ARG A 37 13.45 -5.43 -1.91
N LYS A 38 14.28 -6.19 -1.19
CA LYS A 38 15.02 -7.32 -1.75
C LYS A 38 14.09 -8.38 -2.32
N CYS A 39 13.01 -8.73 -1.61
CA CYS A 39 12.02 -9.70 -2.08
C CYS A 39 11.29 -9.26 -3.34
N ILE A 40 11.09 -7.95 -3.53
CA ILE A 40 10.48 -7.40 -4.73
C ILE A 40 11.48 -7.39 -5.88
N GLU A 41 12.73 -7.01 -5.61
CA GLU A 41 13.80 -6.96 -6.60
C GLU A 41 14.12 -8.33 -7.19
N THR A 42 14.17 -9.36 -6.35
CA THR A 42 14.45 -10.74 -6.77
C THR A 42 13.23 -11.45 -7.37
N ASP A 43 12.03 -10.87 -7.23
CA ASP A 43 10.79 -11.48 -7.73
C ASP A 43 10.41 -10.94 -9.11
N GLU A 44 10.93 -11.59 -10.14
CA GLU A 44 10.60 -11.32 -11.54
C GLU A 44 9.10 -11.45 -11.83
N SER A 45 8.37 -12.25 -11.04
CA SER A 45 6.93 -12.44 -11.22
C SER A 45 6.10 -11.26 -10.69
N GLY A 46 6.69 -10.37 -9.89
CA GLY A 46 6.00 -9.23 -9.27
C GLY A 46 4.90 -9.60 -8.27
N LYS A 47 4.82 -10.86 -7.84
CA LYS A 47 3.90 -11.36 -6.80
C LYS A 47 4.23 -10.79 -5.43
N SER A 48 5.49 -10.68 -5.05
CA SER A 48 5.95 -10.07 -3.80
C SER A 48 5.44 -8.64 -3.67
N PHE A 49 5.60 -7.84 -4.73
CA PHE A 49 5.10 -6.47 -4.77
C PHE A 49 3.58 -6.41 -4.56
N VAL A 50 2.86 -7.25 -5.30
CA VAL A 50 1.40 -7.32 -5.27
C VAL A 50 0.90 -7.79 -3.90
N CYS A 51 1.56 -8.77 -3.28
CA CYS A 51 1.27 -9.26 -1.94
C CYS A 51 1.45 -8.17 -0.87
N VAL A 52 2.58 -7.45 -0.90
CA VAL A 52 2.87 -6.36 0.04
C VAL A 52 1.84 -5.24 -0.09
N MET A 53 1.48 -4.86 -1.32
CA MET A 53 0.46 -3.83 -1.55
C MET A 53 -0.93 -4.28 -1.11
N ASP A 54 -1.31 -5.54 -1.34
CA ASP A 54 -2.59 -6.08 -0.88
C ASP A 54 -2.72 -6.01 0.64
N LYS A 55 -1.70 -6.49 1.36
CA LYS A 55 -1.65 -6.41 2.82
C LYS A 55 -1.67 -4.98 3.32
N PHE A 56 -0.94 -4.08 2.65
CA PHE A 56 -0.96 -2.67 3.01
C PHE A 56 -2.34 -2.04 2.77
N GLY A 57 -3.02 -2.40 1.68
CA GLY A 57 -4.39 -1.98 1.42
C GLY A 57 -5.36 -2.47 2.50
N MET A 58 -5.23 -3.73 2.91
CA MET A 58 -5.98 -4.30 4.01
C MET A 58 -5.68 -3.57 5.33
N TYR A 59 -4.42 -3.33 5.64
CA TYR A 59 -4.01 -2.54 6.79
C TYR A 59 -4.67 -1.16 6.75
N LEU A 60 -4.64 -0.44 5.63
CA LEU A 60 -5.29 0.88 5.51
C LEU A 60 -6.80 0.82 5.69
N ALA A 61 -7.47 -0.20 5.15
CA ALA A 61 -8.91 -0.38 5.25
C ALA A 61 -9.40 -0.58 6.69
N PHE A 62 -8.54 -1.15 7.55
CA PHE A 62 -8.85 -1.43 8.96
C PHE A 62 -8.02 -0.60 9.96
N SER A 63 -7.06 0.20 9.48
CA SER A 63 -6.22 1.01 10.35
C SER A 63 -7.05 2.11 10.99
N GLU A 64 -6.94 2.18 12.31
CA GLU A 64 -7.58 3.20 13.10
C GLU A 64 -6.63 4.40 13.21
N GLY A 65 -7.14 5.59 12.90
CA GLY A 65 -6.44 6.85 13.11
C GLY A 65 -6.35 7.21 14.60
N LYS A 66 -5.92 8.45 14.89
CA LYS A 66 -5.66 8.97 16.25
C LYS A 66 -6.85 8.94 17.24
N LYS A 67 -8.02 8.41 16.87
CA LYS A 67 -9.24 8.34 17.69
C LYS A 67 -9.93 6.97 17.69
N GLY A 68 -9.24 5.89 17.29
CA GLY A 68 -9.88 4.58 17.11
C GLY A 68 -10.85 4.53 15.91
N LYS A 69 -10.94 5.62 15.13
CA LYS A 69 -11.78 5.69 13.94
C LYS A 69 -11.01 5.17 12.74
N VAL A 70 -11.63 4.28 11.98
CA VAL A 70 -11.08 3.77 10.73
C VAL A 70 -10.78 4.93 9.77
N LEU A 71 -9.68 4.82 9.01
CA LEU A 71 -9.35 5.80 7.97
C LEU A 71 -10.51 6.00 6.99
N ALA A 72 -10.86 7.26 6.74
CA ALA A 72 -11.81 7.64 5.70
C ALA A 72 -11.33 7.10 4.34
N ARG A 73 -12.26 6.64 3.49
CA ARG A 73 -11.95 6.07 2.17
C ARG A 73 -10.97 6.93 1.36
N ASN A 74 -11.22 8.23 1.28
CA ASN A 74 -10.37 9.15 0.52
C ASN A 74 -8.92 9.16 1.05
N THR A 75 -8.75 9.09 2.38
CA THR A 75 -7.42 9.05 3.02
C THR A 75 -6.74 7.70 2.78
N ALA A 76 -7.45 6.58 2.95
CA ALA A 76 -6.91 5.24 2.69
C ALA A 76 -6.48 5.10 1.22
N MET A 77 -7.31 5.54 0.28
CA MET A 77 -6.99 5.52 -1.15
C MET A 77 -5.81 6.42 -1.50
N GLN A 78 -5.71 7.60 -0.87
CA GLN A 78 -4.58 8.50 -1.06
C GLN A 78 -3.27 7.88 -0.55
N TYR A 79 -3.28 7.27 0.64
CA TYR A 79 -2.09 6.62 1.19
C TYR A 79 -1.67 5.42 0.35
N TYR A 80 -2.62 4.60 -0.07
CA TYR A 80 -2.36 3.49 -0.98
C TYR A 80 -1.73 3.96 -2.30
N ARG A 81 -2.27 5.02 -2.90
CA ARG A 81 -1.72 5.60 -4.15
C ARG A 81 -0.31 6.14 -3.96
N GLN A 82 -0.06 6.88 -2.89
CA GLN A 82 1.26 7.48 -2.64
C GLN A 82 2.32 6.42 -2.30
N ALA A 83 1.97 5.40 -1.50
CA ALA A 83 2.86 4.27 -1.22
C ALA A 83 3.15 3.46 -2.48
N LYS A 84 2.13 3.21 -3.32
CA LYS A 84 2.29 2.58 -4.64
C LYS A 84 3.29 3.34 -5.51
N ILE A 85 3.12 4.64 -5.67
CA ILE A 85 4.01 5.47 -6.50
C ILE A 85 5.43 5.44 -5.93
N TRP A 86 5.57 5.61 -4.61
CA TRP A 86 6.88 5.57 -3.95
C TRP A 86 7.59 4.23 -4.15
N LEU A 87 6.90 3.10 -3.99
CA LEU A 87 7.46 1.77 -4.26
C LEU A 87 7.81 1.58 -5.74
N LEU A 88 6.93 1.98 -6.67
CA LEU A 88 7.21 1.87 -8.11
C LEU A 88 8.38 2.74 -8.57
N ASP A 89 8.63 3.88 -7.91
CA ASP A 89 9.80 4.71 -8.17
C ASP A 89 11.12 3.98 -7.83
N GLN A 90 11.10 3.03 -6.88
CA GLN A 90 12.27 2.20 -6.55
C GLN A 90 12.51 1.10 -7.61
N PHE A 91 11.45 0.61 -8.26
CA PHE A 91 11.51 -0.52 -9.21
C PHE A 91 11.11 -0.11 -10.63
N ARG A 92 11.77 0.93 -11.17
CA ARG A 92 11.43 1.51 -12.48
C ARG A 92 11.40 0.46 -13.61
N GLN A 93 12.26 -0.55 -13.54
CA GLN A 93 12.37 -1.63 -14.53
C GLN A 93 11.15 -2.57 -14.58
N HIS A 94 10.42 -2.76 -13.46
CA HIS A 94 9.25 -3.65 -13.39
C HIS A 94 7.90 -2.90 -13.45
N ARG A 95 7.94 -1.57 -13.60
CA ARG A 95 6.79 -0.67 -13.45
C ARG A 95 5.61 -1.03 -14.35
N ALA A 96 5.85 -1.26 -15.65
CA ALA A 96 4.80 -1.54 -16.62
C ALA A 96 4.03 -2.84 -16.31
N SER A 97 4.75 -3.90 -15.89
CA SER A 97 4.15 -5.19 -15.52
C SER A 97 3.30 -5.07 -14.25
N LEU A 98 3.80 -4.35 -13.26
CA LEU A 98 3.13 -4.18 -11.96
C LEU A 98 1.92 -3.25 -12.03
N GLU A 99 1.95 -2.23 -12.89
CA GLU A 99 0.94 -1.17 -12.91
C GLU A 99 -0.48 -1.68 -13.17
N SER A 100 -0.63 -2.62 -14.11
CA SER A 100 -1.92 -3.25 -14.45
C SER A 100 -2.52 -4.05 -13.30
N ARG A 101 -1.69 -4.82 -12.58
CA ARG A 101 -2.08 -5.63 -11.41
C ARG A 101 -2.49 -4.71 -10.25
N LEU A 102 -1.75 -3.63 -10.05
CA LEU A 102 -2.01 -2.67 -9.00
C LEU A 102 -3.24 -1.81 -9.26
N LEU A 103 -3.62 -1.59 -10.52
CA LEU A 103 -4.87 -0.91 -10.85
C LEU A 103 -6.08 -1.75 -10.43
N LYS A 104 -6.03 -3.08 -10.62
CA LYS A 104 -7.07 -4.00 -10.15
C LYS A 104 -7.17 -3.97 -8.62
N MET A 105 -6.04 -4.02 -7.91
CA MET A 105 -6.03 -3.96 -6.44
C MET A 105 -6.54 -2.65 -5.88
N GLY A 106 -6.19 -1.51 -6.49
CA GLY A 106 -6.73 -0.20 -6.09
C GLY A 106 -8.26 -0.17 -6.16
N LYS A 107 -8.86 -0.75 -7.21
CA LYS A 107 -10.33 -0.88 -7.33
C LYS A 107 -10.92 -1.80 -6.26
N THR A 108 -10.24 -2.91 -5.95
CA THR A 108 -10.66 -3.82 -4.87
C THR A 108 -10.66 -3.12 -3.52
N LEU A 109 -9.59 -2.39 -3.18
CA LEU A 109 -9.50 -1.60 -1.95
C LEU A 109 -10.60 -0.54 -1.87
N ASP A 110 -10.86 0.16 -2.98
CA ASP A 110 -11.90 1.18 -3.06
C ASP A 110 -13.29 0.60 -2.75
N ASN A 111 -13.61 -0.54 -3.37
CA ASN A 111 -14.84 -1.27 -3.12
C ASN A 111 -14.96 -1.76 -1.67
N PHE A 112 -13.86 -2.22 -1.08
CA PHE A 112 -13.83 -2.60 0.34
C PHE A 112 -14.10 -1.42 1.26
N CYS A 113 -13.46 -0.27 1.01
CA CYS A 113 -13.71 0.96 1.77
C CYS A 113 -15.16 1.44 1.60
N LEU A 114 -15.72 1.34 0.39
CA LEU A 114 -17.13 1.66 0.10
C LEU A 114 -18.10 0.79 0.90
N LYS A 115 -17.90 -0.53 0.88
CA LYS A 115 -18.76 -1.48 1.62
C LYS A 115 -18.71 -1.22 3.12
N ARG A 116 -17.51 -0.96 3.66
CA ARG A 116 -17.31 -0.60 5.06
C ARG A 116 -18.01 0.71 5.42
N ASP A 117 -17.84 1.77 4.62
CA ASP A 117 -18.46 3.08 4.89
C ASP A 117 -19.99 3.03 4.84
N GLY A 118 -20.55 2.13 4.03
CA GLY A 118 -21.99 1.84 3.96
C GLY A 118 -22.54 0.91 5.04
N GLY A 119 -21.74 0.50 6.03
CA GLY A 119 -22.16 -0.42 7.11
C GLY A 119 -22.26 -1.88 6.69
N GLY A 120 -21.79 -2.24 5.50
CA GLY A 120 -21.79 -3.62 5.01
C GLY A 120 -20.73 -4.48 5.69
N PHE A 121 -21.06 -5.75 5.95
CA PHE A 121 -20.12 -6.71 6.55
C PHE A 121 -18.99 -7.00 5.56
N VAL A 122 -17.78 -6.55 5.88
CA VAL A 122 -16.57 -6.90 5.13
C VAL A 122 -15.96 -8.12 5.80
N SER A 123 -16.11 -9.29 5.16
CA SER A 123 -15.35 -10.48 5.56
C SER A 123 -13.86 -10.15 5.41
N LYS A 124 -13.12 -10.17 6.53
CA LYS A 124 -11.65 -10.19 6.46
C LYS A 124 -11.26 -11.52 5.85
N ALA A 125 -10.98 -11.53 4.54
CA ALA A 125 -10.15 -12.61 4.02
C ALA A 125 -8.88 -12.66 4.89
N PRO A 126 -8.42 -13.84 5.34
CA PRO A 126 -7.21 -13.93 6.12
C PRO A 126 -6.11 -13.20 5.34
N PRO A 127 -5.50 -12.15 5.91
CA PRO A 127 -4.42 -11.47 5.23
C PRO A 127 -3.34 -12.51 4.94
N CYS A 128 -2.76 -12.48 3.74
CA CYS A 128 -1.56 -13.26 3.45
C CYS A 128 -0.62 -13.06 4.64
N THR A 129 -0.13 -14.15 5.20
CA THR A 129 0.64 -14.18 6.44
C THR A 129 2.11 -13.94 6.14
N LYS A 130 2.93 -13.78 7.18
CA LYS A 130 4.40 -13.71 7.07
C LYS A 130 4.99 -14.87 6.25
N VAL A 131 4.31 -16.03 6.25
CA VAL A 131 4.70 -17.24 5.51
C VAL A 131 4.64 -17.00 3.99
N ASP A 132 3.73 -16.16 3.52
CA ASP A 132 3.57 -15.82 2.10
C ASP A 132 4.63 -14.83 1.58
N LEU A 133 5.35 -14.16 2.50
CA LEU A 133 6.47 -13.27 2.18
C LEU A 133 7.84 -13.92 2.38
N LYS A 134 7.93 -14.99 3.20
CA LYS A 134 9.15 -15.73 3.52
C LYS A 134 9.44 -16.88 2.53
N LYS A 135 9.37 -16.63 1.22
CA LYS A 135 9.90 -17.61 0.24
C LYS A 135 11.37 -17.35 -0.05
#